data_AF-A0A537J4X6-F1
#
_entry.id   AF-A0A537J4X6-F1
#
_cell.length_a   1.000
_cell.length_b   1.000
_cell.length_c   1.000
_cell.angle_alpha   90.00
_cell.angle_beta   90.00
_cell.angle_gamma   90.00
#
_symmetry.space_group_name_H-M   'P 1'
#
loop_
_entity.id
_entity.type
_entity.pdbx_description
1 polymer ?
#
loop_
_entity_poly.entity_id
_entity_poly.type
_entity_poly.pdbx_seq_one_letter_code
_entity_poly.pdbx_strand_id
1 'polypeptide(L)'
;MAPTTPVSNKKARGLAALKNKEPLPIDTEEFAEEFRSIEKDLNDNLLGHVKVNVKNMTFKWSDGENRTIADEARSASLRDNMRHGVFRSDPMHRMSGIVDAAIFRKHVQDPKGKKPASLEQVKDFNKNVEFPIFTANVNVKIEMQSGQHRMKILQELRTDSEDHWWIVSIYKNGMKSKMFR
;
A
#
# COMPACT_ATOMS: atom_id res chain seq x y z
N MET A 1 -14.06 -4.05 49.32
CA MET A 1 -12.69 -3.84 48.81
C MET A 1 -11.98 -5.19 48.79
N ALA A 2 -11.58 -5.63 47.60
CA ALA A 2 -10.84 -6.87 47.32
C ALA A 2 -10.19 -6.69 45.92
N PRO A 3 -9.07 -7.35 45.60
CA PRO A 3 -7.78 -6.68 45.41
C PRO A 3 -7.38 -6.52 43.94
N THR A 4 -6.58 -5.49 43.67
CA THR A 4 -5.83 -5.30 42.42
C THR A 4 -4.61 -6.21 42.39
N THR A 5 -4.46 -6.99 41.32
CA THR A 5 -3.21 -7.70 40.98
C THR A 5 -2.80 -7.46 39.53
N PRO A 6 -1.50 -7.54 39.23
CA PRO A 6 -0.81 -6.62 38.33
C PRO A 6 -0.76 -7.05 36.87
N VAL A 7 -0.46 -6.06 36.02
CA VAL A 7 -0.18 -6.13 34.58
C VAL A 7 0.89 -7.20 34.29
N SER A 8 0.47 -8.33 33.73
CA SER A 8 1.35 -9.33 33.16
C SER A 8 1.56 -9.04 31.67
N ASN A 9 2.79 -8.67 31.32
CA ASN A 9 3.34 -8.60 29.97
C ASN A 9 2.80 -9.73 29.06
N LYS A 10 1.99 -9.39 28.05
CA LYS A 10 1.67 -10.30 26.94
C LYS A 10 2.86 -10.36 25.99
N LYS A 11 3.85 -11.17 26.36
CA LYS A 11 4.84 -11.73 25.42
C LYS A 11 4.11 -12.56 24.36
N ALA A 12 4.64 -12.47 23.13
CA ALA A 12 4.18 -13.15 21.93
C ALA A 12 3.74 -14.61 22.18
N ARG A 13 2.45 -14.89 21.93
CA ARG A 13 1.98 -16.24 21.55
C ARG A 13 2.09 -16.27 20.03
N GLY A 14 3.02 -16.99 19.41
CA GLY A 14 3.32 -18.40 19.64
C GLY A 14 2.48 -19.25 18.70
N LEU A 15 2.82 -19.23 17.40
CA LEU A 15 2.96 -20.33 16.42
C LEU A 15 2.10 -21.61 16.50
N ALA A 16 0.98 -21.65 17.24
CA ALA A 16 0.22 -22.88 17.49
C ALA A 16 -1.13 -22.95 16.75
N ALA A 17 -1.22 -22.35 15.55
CA ALA A 17 -2.41 -22.47 14.68
C ALA A 17 -2.09 -22.66 13.18
N LEU A 18 -0.86 -23.08 12.84
CA LEU A 18 -0.57 -23.65 11.52
C LEU A 18 -1.01 -25.12 11.53
N LYS A 19 -2.32 -25.36 11.49
CA LYS A 19 -2.85 -26.69 11.17
C LYS A 19 -2.46 -27.00 9.73
N ASN A 20 -1.56 -27.98 9.58
CA ASN A 20 -1.26 -28.81 8.42
C ASN A 20 -2.10 -28.49 7.17
N LYS A 21 -1.61 -27.58 6.33
CA LYS A 21 -1.79 -27.73 4.89
C LYS A 21 -0.62 -28.60 4.45
N GLU A 22 -0.89 -29.81 3.99
CA GLU A 22 0.08 -30.56 3.22
C GLU A 22 0.60 -29.63 2.11
N PRO A 23 1.92 -29.45 1.98
CA PRO A 23 2.45 -28.66 0.89
C PRO A 23 2.04 -29.36 -0.40
N LEU A 24 1.20 -28.69 -1.19
CA LEU A 24 0.97 -29.11 -2.57
C LEU A 24 2.35 -29.26 -3.21
N PRO A 25 2.66 -30.40 -3.85
CA PRO A 25 3.86 -30.53 -4.66
C PRO A 25 3.62 -29.68 -5.92
N ILE A 26 3.82 -28.38 -5.77
CA ILE A 26 3.91 -27.45 -6.88
C ILE A 26 5.29 -27.73 -7.46
N ASP A 27 5.37 -28.01 -8.76
CA ASP A 27 6.63 -28.02 -9.50
C ASP A 27 7.30 -26.66 -9.31
N THR A 28 8.17 -26.57 -8.31
CA THR A 28 8.64 -25.31 -7.71
C THR A 28 9.58 -24.54 -8.64
N GLU A 29 10.10 -25.16 -9.69
CA GLU A 29 11.08 -24.57 -10.59
C GLU A 29 10.44 -23.69 -11.67
N GLU A 30 9.37 -24.15 -12.33
CA GLU A 30 8.71 -23.41 -13.43
C GLU A 30 8.06 -22.11 -12.92
N PHE A 31 7.39 -22.17 -11.76
CA PHE A 31 6.83 -20.98 -11.13
C PHE A 31 7.90 -20.05 -10.56
N ALA A 32 9.06 -20.55 -10.12
CA ALA A 32 10.10 -19.69 -9.56
C ALA A 32 10.68 -18.73 -10.61
N GLU A 33 10.78 -19.15 -11.87
CA GLU A 33 11.22 -18.28 -12.96
C GLU A 33 10.17 -17.19 -13.28
N GLU A 34 8.90 -17.57 -13.34
CA GLU A 34 7.80 -16.62 -13.53
C GLU A 34 7.74 -15.59 -12.39
N PHE A 35 7.84 -16.04 -11.13
CA PHE A 35 7.88 -15.14 -9.97
C PHE A 35 9.08 -14.20 -10.02
N ARG A 36 10.28 -14.70 -10.34
CA ARG A 36 11.48 -13.86 -10.50
C ARG A 36 11.30 -12.84 -11.62
N SER A 37 10.66 -13.23 -12.72
CA SER A 37 10.37 -12.34 -13.85
C SER A 37 9.40 -11.23 -13.44
N ILE A 38 8.32 -11.58 -12.73
CA ILE A 38 7.33 -10.62 -12.22
C ILE A 38 7.97 -9.69 -11.19
N GLU A 39 8.76 -10.20 -10.26
CA GLU A 39 9.47 -9.38 -9.28
C GLU A 39 10.44 -8.40 -9.94
N LYS A 40 11.17 -8.87 -10.96
CA LYS A 40 12.07 -8.02 -11.73
C LYS A 40 11.29 -6.92 -12.45
N ASP A 41 10.20 -7.25 -13.14
CA ASP A 41 9.37 -6.27 -13.85
C ASP A 41 8.75 -5.24 -12.90
N LEU A 42 8.25 -5.68 -11.73
CA LEU A 42 7.74 -4.78 -10.70
C LEU A 42 8.83 -3.85 -10.17
N ASN A 43 10.04 -4.36 -9.94
CA ASN A 43 11.17 -3.55 -9.47
C ASN A 43 11.65 -2.55 -10.55
N ASP A 44 11.70 -2.96 -11.80
CA ASP A 44 12.10 -2.12 -12.94
C ASP A 44 11.08 -1.00 -13.19
N ASN A 45 9.80 -1.25 -12.91
CA ASN A 45 8.73 -0.26 -13.03
C ASN A 45 8.41 0.50 -11.74
N LEU A 46 9.06 0.18 -10.62
CA LEU A 46 8.86 0.89 -9.35
C LEU A 46 9.44 2.31 -9.43
N LEU A 47 8.58 3.31 -9.31
CA LEU A 47 8.98 4.72 -9.26
C LEU A 47 9.42 5.11 -7.83
N GLY A 48 8.82 4.51 -6.82
CA GLY A 48 9.19 4.69 -5.41
C GLY A 48 8.02 4.51 -4.44
N HIS A 49 8.29 4.72 -3.16
CA HIS A 49 7.30 4.71 -2.09
C HIS A 49 7.03 6.13 -1.61
N VAL A 50 5.77 6.56 -1.66
CA VAL A 50 5.40 7.95 -1.35
C VAL A 50 4.17 8.02 -0.46
N LYS A 51 4.07 9.09 0.32
CA LYS A 51 2.87 9.45 1.06
C LYS A 51 1.87 10.09 0.09
N VAL A 52 0.67 9.53 0.04
CA VAL A 52 -0.41 9.98 -0.84
C VAL A 52 -1.63 10.27 0.01
N ASN A 53 -2.25 11.43 -0.15
CA ASN A 53 -3.53 11.75 0.47
C ASN A 53 -4.69 11.17 -0.36
N VAL A 54 -5.78 10.78 0.29
CA VAL A 54 -6.97 10.19 -0.34
C VAL A 54 -7.53 11.04 -1.48
N LYS A 55 -7.39 12.37 -1.42
CA LYS A 55 -7.84 13.27 -2.50
C LYS A 55 -7.11 13.04 -3.83
N ASN A 56 -5.89 12.50 -3.77
CA ASN A 56 -5.06 12.16 -4.92
C ASN A 56 -5.12 10.66 -5.27
N MET A 57 -6.06 9.91 -4.70
CA MET A 57 -6.29 8.49 -5.00
C MET A 57 -7.58 8.31 -5.81
N THR A 58 -7.58 7.33 -6.71
CA THR A 58 -8.79 6.77 -7.30
C THR A 58 -8.77 5.25 -7.18
N PHE A 59 -9.91 4.69 -6.78
CA PHE A 59 -10.17 3.24 -6.81
C PHE A 59 -11.05 2.86 -8.00
N LYS A 60 -11.23 3.78 -8.95
CA LYS A 60 -11.80 3.50 -10.26
C LYS A 60 -10.66 3.07 -11.18
N TRP A 61 -10.65 1.80 -11.56
CA TRP A 61 -9.64 1.21 -12.42
C TRP A 61 -9.94 1.46 -13.88
N SER A 62 -8.89 1.64 -14.68
CA SER A 62 -8.99 1.95 -16.10
C SER A 62 -9.52 0.78 -16.94
N ASP A 63 -9.37 -0.45 -16.45
CA ASP A 63 -9.92 -1.68 -17.03
C ASP A 63 -11.40 -1.92 -16.68
N GLY A 64 -11.98 -1.13 -15.77
CA GLY A 64 -13.39 -1.15 -15.40
C GLY A 64 -13.78 -2.17 -14.32
N GLU A 65 -12.88 -3.09 -13.93
CA GLU A 65 -13.15 -4.09 -12.90
C GLU A 65 -12.92 -3.54 -11.49
N ASN A 66 -13.82 -2.66 -11.05
CA ASN A 66 -13.74 -2.12 -9.70
C ASN A 66 -14.11 -3.19 -8.67
N ARG A 67 -13.21 -3.45 -7.73
CA ARG A 67 -13.51 -4.32 -6.59
C ARG A 67 -14.66 -3.72 -5.77
N THR A 68 -15.61 -4.57 -5.43
CA THR A 68 -16.71 -4.19 -4.55
C THR A 68 -16.15 -3.98 -3.15
N ILE A 69 -16.65 -2.95 -2.49
CA ILE A 69 -16.30 -2.70 -1.09
C ILE A 69 -16.90 -3.82 -0.24
N ALA A 70 -16.07 -4.43 0.59
CA ALA A 70 -16.47 -5.47 1.51
C ALA A 70 -17.56 -4.94 2.47
N ASP A 71 -18.49 -5.81 2.82
CA ASP A 71 -19.50 -5.51 3.83
C ASP A 71 -18.88 -5.34 5.22
N GLU A 72 -19.74 -4.96 6.16
CA GLU A 72 -19.37 -4.66 7.54
C GLU A 72 -18.75 -5.87 8.25
N ALA A 73 -19.31 -7.06 8.04
CA ALA A 73 -18.84 -8.29 8.65
C ALA A 73 -17.43 -8.67 8.18
N ARG A 74 -17.17 -8.56 6.87
CA ARG A 74 -15.85 -8.84 6.28
C ARG A 74 -14.80 -7.78 6.63
N SER A 75 -15.23 -6.57 6.96
CA SER A 75 -14.35 -5.45 7.29
C SER A 75 -14.05 -5.32 8.80
N ALA A 76 -14.79 -6.02 9.66
CA ALA A 76 -14.74 -5.85 11.11
C ALA A 76 -13.33 -6.06 11.71
N SER A 77 -12.63 -7.14 11.32
CA SER A 77 -11.27 -7.43 11.80
C SER A 77 -10.27 -6.36 11.36
N LEU A 78 -10.36 -5.92 10.10
CA LEU A 78 -9.51 -4.84 9.59
C LEU A 78 -9.79 -3.51 10.32
N ARG A 79 -11.05 -3.21 10.61
CA ARG A 79 -11.45 -2.01 11.36
C ARG A 79 -10.89 -2.03 12.77
N ASP A 80 -10.99 -3.16 13.46
CA ASP A 80 -10.46 -3.30 14.81
C ASP A 80 -8.93 -3.15 14.83
N ASN A 81 -8.23 -3.78 13.88
CA ASN A 81 -6.78 -3.59 13.71
C ASN A 81 -6.41 -2.11 13.46
N MET A 82 -7.18 -1.40 12.64
CA MET A 82 -6.94 0.02 12.35
C MET A 82 -7.25 0.95 13.52
N ARG A 83 -8.15 0.57 14.44
CA ARG A 83 -8.41 1.32 15.68
C ARG A 83 -7.23 1.30 16.64
N HIS A 84 -6.54 0.17 16.73
CA HIS A 84 -5.37 0.00 17.59
C HIS A 84 -4.09 0.64 17.02
N GLY A 85 -4.18 1.23 15.82
CA GLY A 85 -3.07 1.87 15.14
C GLY A 85 -2.33 0.90 14.22
N VAL A 86 -2.07 1.37 13.00
CA VAL A 86 -1.27 0.64 12.01
C VAL A 86 -0.05 1.49 11.68
N PHE A 87 1.14 0.89 11.77
CA PHE A 87 2.36 1.52 11.32
C PHE A 87 2.36 1.59 9.79
N ARG A 88 1.92 2.72 9.24
CA ARG A 88 1.77 2.93 7.79
C ARG A 88 3.11 2.88 7.02
N SER A 89 4.23 3.06 7.71
CA SER A 89 5.59 2.97 7.16
C SER A 89 6.07 1.53 6.94
N ASP A 90 5.47 0.57 7.65
CA ASP A 90 5.77 -0.85 7.52
C ASP A 90 5.49 -1.32 6.08
N PRO A 91 6.47 -1.96 5.41
CA PRO A 91 6.28 -2.56 4.09
C PRO A 91 5.01 -3.40 3.94
N MET A 92 4.62 -4.18 4.96
CA MET A 92 3.45 -5.05 4.92
C MET A 92 2.12 -4.29 4.85
N HIS A 93 2.13 -3.03 5.28
CA HIS A 93 0.94 -2.18 5.30
C HIS A 93 0.85 -1.27 4.08
N ARG A 94 1.87 -1.19 3.23
CA ARG A 94 1.87 -0.32 2.05
C ARG A 94 0.73 -0.70 1.10
N MET A 95 0.20 0.31 0.44
CA MET A 95 -0.71 0.12 -0.70
C MET A 95 0.09 0.14 -1.99
N SER A 96 -0.56 -0.23 -3.09
CA SER A 96 0.02 -0.17 -4.44
C SER A 96 -0.85 0.68 -5.35
N GLY A 97 -0.20 1.41 -6.26
CA GLY A 97 -0.88 2.22 -7.26
C GLY A 97 -0.04 2.42 -8.50
N ILE A 98 -0.70 2.81 -9.58
CA ILE A 98 -0.06 3.10 -10.87
C ILE A 98 -0.32 4.54 -11.27
N VAL A 99 0.66 5.14 -11.95
CA VAL A 99 0.55 6.48 -12.53
C VAL A 99 1.56 6.62 -13.68
N ASP A 100 1.29 7.55 -14.60
CA ASP A 100 2.29 7.91 -15.61
C ASP A 100 3.56 8.50 -14.95
N ALA A 101 4.73 8.10 -15.45
CA ALA A 101 6.02 8.49 -14.86
C ALA A 101 6.29 10.01 -14.97
N ALA A 102 5.84 10.67 -16.03
CA ALA A 102 5.99 12.12 -16.18
C ALA A 102 5.10 12.86 -15.18
N ILE A 103 3.87 12.37 -14.96
CA ILE A 103 2.98 12.89 -13.92
C ILE A 103 3.63 12.70 -12.53
N PHE A 104 4.16 11.51 -12.24
CA PHE A 104 4.84 11.25 -10.97
C PHE A 104 5.97 12.24 -10.69
N ARG A 105 6.89 12.41 -11.65
CA ARG A 105 8.04 13.33 -11.53
C ARG A 105 7.62 14.78 -11.30
N LYS A 106 6.50 15.22 -11.90
CA LYS A 106 6.01 16.58 -11.77
C LYS A 106 5.41 16.86 -10.38
N HIS A 107 4.85 15.84 -9.72
CA HIS A 107 4.00 15.99 -8.55
C HIS A 107 4.58 15.40 -7.26
N VAL A 108 5.71 14.68 -7.34
CA VAL A 108 6.41 14.20 -6.16
C VAL A 108 7.28 15.31 -5.56
N GLN A 109 7.16 15.48 -4.25
CA GLN A 109 7.87 16.47 -3.46
C GLN A 109 8.66 15.78 -2.36
N ASP A 110 9.67 16.46 -1.82
CA ASP A 110 10.43 16.00 -0.65
C ASP A 110 9.50 15.62 0.54
N PRO A 111 10.00 14.87 1.54
CA PRO A 111 9.19 14.48 2.70
C PRO A 111 8.59 15.65 3.48
N LYS A 112 9.08 16.88 3.25
CA LYS A 112 8.59 18.12 3.86
C LYS A 112 7.54 18.83 3.00
N GLY A 113 7.27 18.37 1.78
CA GLY A 113 6.32 18.96 0.84
C GLY A 113 6.75 20.34 0.29
N LYS A 114 8.04 20.68 0.35
CA LYS A 114 8.53 22.03 0.02
C LYS A 114 9.17 22.13 -1.36
N LYS A 115 9.78 21.05 -1.84
CA LYS A 115 10.54 21.05 -3.09
C LYS A 115 10.20 19.83 -3.95
N PRO A 116 10.15 19.96 -5.29
CA PRO A 116 10.10 18.80 -6.17
C PRO A 116 11.27 17.86 -5.90
N ALA A 117 11.02 16.55 -5.97
CA ALA A 117 12.05 15.52 -5.80
C ALA A 117 12.31 14.78 -7.11
N SER A 118 13.58 14.52 -7.44
CA SER A 118 13.93 13.63 -8.55
C SER A 118 13.70 12.16 -8.16
N LEU A 119 13.68 11.24 -9.14
CA LEU A 119 13.52 9.81 -8.87
C LEU A 119 14.67 9.24 -8.03
N GLU A 120 15.89 9.74 -8.25
CA GLU A 120 17.08 9.37 -7.49
C GLU A 120 16.92 9.80 -6.03
N GLN A 121 16.46 11.04 -5.80
CA GLN A 121 16.17 11.54 -4.46
C GLN A 121 15.06 10.73 -3.78
N VAL A 122 13.99 10.37 -4.49
CA VAL A 122 12.93 9.50 -3.97
C VAL A 122 13.50 8.16 -3.47
N LYS A 123 14.39 7.53 -4.24
CA LYS A 123 15.07 6.30 -3.83
C LYS A 123 15.92 6.50 -2.58
N ASP A 124 16.65 7.60 -2.49
CA ASP A 124 17.50 7.90 -1.33
C ASP A 124 16.68 8.20 -0.07
N PHE A 125 15.57 8.94 -0.17
CA PHE A 125 14.62 9.12 0.92
C PHE A 125 14.09 7.76 1.41
N ASN A 126 13.66 6.91 0.48
CA ASN A 126 13.09 5.60 0.83
C ASN A 126 14.08 4.66 1.53
N LYS A 127 15.38 4.72 1.21
CA LYS A 127 16.42 3.98 1.95
C LYS A 127 16.49 4.38 3.42
N ASN A 128 16.24 5.65 3.71
CA ASN A 128 16.24 6.22 5.06
C ASN A 128 14.85 6.15 5.74
N VAL A 129 13.90 5.41 5.15
CA VAL A 129 12.51 5.31 5.64
C VAL A 129 11.81 6.68 5.68
N GLU A 130 12.25 7.59 4.82
CA GLU A 130 11.59 8.87 4.56
C GLU A 130 10.70 8.73 3.32
N PHE A 131 9.48 9.23 3.41
CA PHE A 131 8.48 9.08 2.34
C PHE A 131 8.18 10.45 1.72
N PRO A 132 8.61 10.69 0.48
CA PRO A 132 8.23 11.85 -0.31
C PRO A 132 6.72 11.99 -0.39
N ILE A 133 6.22 13.20 -0.60
CA ILE A 133 4.78 13.47 -0.67
C ILE A 133 4.37 13.60 -2.13
N PHE A 134 3.33 12.88 -2.53
CA PHE A 134 2.69 13.10 -3.82
C PHE A 134 1.59 14.17 -3.66
N THR A 135 1.82 15.33 -4.27
CA THR A 135 0.90 16.46 -4.23
C THR A 135 0.50 16.85 -5.64
N ALA A 136 -0.75 16.57 -5.99
CA ALA A 136 -1.28 16.91 -7.30
C ALA A 136 -2.61 17.65 -7.21
N ASN A 137 -2.98 18.31 -8.31
CA ASN A 137 -4.29 18.95 -8.43
C ASN A 137 -5.41 17.89 -8.45
N VAL A 138 -6.66 18.30 -8.19
CA VAL A 138 -7.82 17.39 -8.08
C VAL A 138 -8.06 16.48 -9.29
N ASN A 139 -7.56 16.87 -10.46
CA ASN A 139 -7.72 16.12 -11.72
C ASN A 139 -6.65 15.02 -11.90
N VAL A 140 -5.59 15.03 -11.08
CA VAL A 140 -4.50 14.06 -11.15
C VAL A 140 -4.64 13.11 -9.97
N LYS A 141 -4.90 11.85 -10.28
CA LYS A 141 -5.08 10.78 -9.30
C LYS A 141 -4.18 9.60 -9.61
N ILE A 142 -3.72 8.95 -8.56
CA ILE A 142 -3.07 7.64 -8.63
C ILE A 142 -4.16 6.58 -8.67
N GLU A 143 -4.09 5.71 -9.66
CA GLU A 143 -4.99 4.57 -9.77
C GLU A 143 -4.52 3.48 -8.82
N MET A 144 -5.27 3.29 -7.74
CA MET A 144 -4.90 2.43 -6.62
C MET A 144 -5.25 0.98 -6.93
N GLN A 145 -4.22 0.13 -7.03
CA GLN A 145 -4.36 -1.32 -7.28
C GLN A 145 -4.67 -2.11 -6.00
N SER A 146 -4.49 -1.49 -4.83
CA SER A 146 -4.87 -2.06 -3.54
C SER A 146 -5.21 -0.98 -2.51
N GLY A 147 -5.84 -1.39 -1.40
CA GLY A 147 -6.05 -0.51 -0.24
C GLY A 147 -7.42 0.16 -0.12
N GLN A 148 -8.38 -0.14 -1.01
CA GLN A 148 -9.73 0.43 -0.98
C GLN A 148 -10.42 0.27 0.38
N HIS A 149 -10.41 -0.93 0.97
CA HIS A 149 -11.02 -1.17 2.29
C HIS A 149 -10.29 -0.43 3.40
N ARG A 150 -8.95 -0.42 3.38
CA ARG A 150 -8.13 0.32 4.35
C ARG A 150 -8.47 1.81 4.31
N MET A 151 -8.60 2.38 3.11
CA MET A 151 -8.92 3.79 2.97
C MET A 151 -10.35 4.11 3.43
N LYS A 152 -11.34 3.29 3.05
CA LYS A 152 -12.71 3.43 3.56
C LYS A 152 -12.75 3.44 5.09
N ILE A 153 -12.14 2.43 5.71
CA ILE A 153 -12.10 2.31 7.17
C ILE A 153 -11.35 3.50 7.80
N LEU A 154 -10.27 3.98 7.18
CA LEU A 154 -9.55 5.15 7.68
C LEU A 154 -10.45 6.39 7.70
N GLN A 155 -11.24 6.61 6.65
CA GLN A 155 -12.18 7.72 6.54
C GLN A 155 -13.33 7.61 7.55
N GLU A 156 -13.73 6.39 7.92
CA GLU A 156 -14.71 6.15 8.99
C GLU A 156 -14.13 6.43 10.39
N LEU A 157 -12.87 6.05 10.63
CA LEU A 157 -12.23 6.13 11.94
C LEU A 157 -11.63 7.50 12.25
N ARG A 158 -11.34 8.33 11.25
CA ARG A 158 -10.67 9.62 11.39
C ARG A 158 -11.52 10.71 10.77
N THR A 159 -11.85 11.73 11.56
CA THR A 159 -12.62 12.89 11.09
C THR A 159 -11.78 13.93 10.36
N ASP A 160 -10.49 14.02 10.68
CA ASP A 160 -9.56 14.94 10.02
C ASP A 160 -9.15 14.40 8.63
N SER A 161 -9.44 15.18 7.58
CA SER A 161 -9.09 14.84 6.19
C SER A 161 -7.59 14.90 5.91
N GLU A 162 -6.83 15.66 6.69
CA GLU A 162 -5.37 15.73 6.55
C GLU A 162 -4.69 14.45 7.04
N ASP A 163 -5.39 13.66 7.86
CA ASP A 163 -4.95 12.34 8.33
C ASP A 163 -5.28 11.19 7.36
N HIS A 164 -6.06 11.47 6.31
CA HIS A 164 -6.46 10.50 5.29
C HIS A 164 -5.37 10.30 4.24
N TRP A 165 -4.23 9.75 4.67
CA TRP A 165 -3.10 9.46 3.81
C TRP A 165 -2.55 8.07 4.04
N TRP A 166 -1.85 7.53 3.05
CA TRP A 166 -1.18 6.25 3.16
C TRP A 166 0.16 6.23 2.43
N ILE A 167 1.04 5.28 2.79
CA ILE A 167 2.27 5.02 2.03
C ILE A 167 1.96 4.07 0.88
N VAL A 168 2.24 4.51 -0.33
CA VAL A 168 1.91 3.78 -1.56
C VAL A 168 3.19 3.48 -2.33
N SER A 169 3.36 2.21 -2.71
CA SER A 169 4.32 1.79 -3.74
C SER A 169 3.76 2.15 -5.11
N ILE A 170 4.44 3.07 -5.79
CA ILE A 170 3.99 3.60 -7.07
C ILE A 170 4.77 2.98 -8.21
N TYR A 171 4.04 2.33 -9.11
CA TYR A 171 4.58 1.75 -10.31
C TYR A 171 4.24 2.62 -11.52
N LYS A 172 5.11 2.60 -12.52
CA LYS A 172 4.83 3.21 -13.82
C LYS A 172 3.64 2.50 -14.46
N ASN A 173 2.67 3.26 -14.96
CA ASN A 173 1.61 2.69 -15.78
C ASN A 173 2.21 2.11 -17.08
N GLY A 174 2.12 0.79 -17.21
CA GLY A 174 2.71 0.01 -18.28
C GLY A 174 1.80 -0.24 -19.48
N MET A 175 0.70 0.50 -19.66
CA MET A 175 -0.23 0.28 -20.79
C MET A 175 0.37 0.62 -22.17
N LYS A 176 1.26 -0.26 -22.64
CA LYS A 176 1.18 -0.92 -23.93
C LYS A 176 1.52 -2.41 -23.70
N SER A 177 0.62 -3.14 -23.05
CA SER A 177 0.56 -4.58 -23.30
C SER A 177 0.16 -4.72 -24.76
N LYS A 178 1.14 -5.00 -25.63
CA LYS A 178 0.87 -5.57 -26.94
C LYS A 178 0.19 -6.90 -26.63
N MET A 179 -1.14 -6.92 -26.70
CA MET A 179 -1.88 -8.16 -26.90
C MET A 179 -1.18 -8.92 -28.01
N PHE A 180 -0.64 -10.09 -27.66
CA PHE A 180 -0.33 -11.11 -28.64
C PHE A 180 -1.59 -11.31 -29.49
N ARG A 181 -1.52 -10.92 -30.76
CA ARG A 181 -2.41 -11.36 -31.83
C ARG A 181 -1.62 -12.30 -32.71
#